data_AF-A0A9D5BVJ0-F1
#
_entry.id   AF-A0A9D5BVJ0-F1
#
_cell.length_a   1.000
_cell.length_b   1.000
_cell.length_c   1.000
_cell.angle_alpha   90.00
_cell.angle_beta   90.00
_cell.angle_gamma   90.00
#
_symmetry.space_group_name_H-M   'P 1'
#
loop_
_entity.id
_entity.type
_entity.pdbx_description
1 polymer ?
#
loop_
_entity_poly.entity_id
_entity_poly.type
_entity_poly.pdbx_seq_one_letter_code
_entity_poly.pdbx_strand_id
1 'polypeptide(L)'
;MEFLWVVRGDHGLGSGKPMLTWPLVFEQFMNERLVVEVHKVGVRVWDGFRSSSEKEKVVVPAEAIERAVRKFMEGSGTEGEEMRKRAAEWEEIAGAAVAEGGSSYKDLNSLIDELFVLQHERKNGKHIE
;
A
#
# COMPACT_ATOMS: atom_id res chain seq x y z
N MET A 1 15.80 -8.52 -10.16
CA MET A 1 15.13 -7.24 -10.51
C MET A 1 14.57 -6.72 -9.21
N GLU A 2 15.41 -6.06 -8.42
CA GLU A 2 14.99 -5.41 -7.19
C GLU A 2 14.26 -4.14 -7.60
N PHE A 3 12.95 -4.27 -7.82
CA PHE A 3 12.07 -3.12 -7.76
C PHE A 3 12.30 -2.49 -6.40
N LEU A 4 12.86 -1.28 -6.38
CA LEU A 4 13.25 -0.49 -5.22
C LEU A 4 12.29 -0.65 -4.02
N TRP A 5 12.54 -1.71 -3.25
CA TRP A 5 11.88 -2.12 -2.01
C TRP A 5 12.93 -2.95 -1.25
N VAL A 6 14.10 -2.38 -0.96
CA VAL A 6 15.12 -3.10 -0.18
C VAL A 6 14.70 -3.09 1.29
N VAL A 7 14.10 -4.21 1.69
CA VAL A 7 14.23 -4.93 2.98
C VAL A 7 14.35 -4.05 4.24
N ARG A 8 13.23 -3.79 4.94
CA ARG A 8 13.01 -3.87 6.41
C ARG A 8 11.82 -3.02 6.89
N GLY A 9 10.58 -3.52 6.83
CA GLY A 9 9.46 -3.01 7.66
C GLY A 9 9.10 -1.51 7.58
N ASP A 10 9.72 -0.75 6.67
CA ASP A 10 9.70 0.71 6.61
C ASP A 10 9.03 1.25 5.34
N HIS A 11 8.23 0.39 4.70
CA HIS A 11 7.65 0.55 3.38
C HIS A 11 6.12 0.60 3.44
N GLY A 12 5.51 1.53 2.70
CA GLY A 12 4.06 1.68 2.59
C GLY A 12 3.45 2.66 3.60
N LEU A 13 2.12 2.68 3.68
CA LEU A 13 1.39 3.66 4.50
C LEU A 13 1.65 3.51 6.00
N GLY A 14 2.00 2.30 6.46
CA GLY A 14 2.31 2.04 7.87
C GLY A 14 3.65 2.60 8.34
N SER A 15 4.45 3.23 7.48
CA SER A 15 5.73 3.85 7.86
C SER A 15 5.72 5.37 7.84
N GLY A 16 4.56 5.99 7.67
CA GLY A 16 4.42 7.44 7.78
C GLY A 16 4.92 8.22 6.57
N LYS A 17 5.28 7.52 5.49
CA LYS A 17 5.94 8.12 4.31
C LYS A 17 4.96 8.27 3.15
N PRO A 18 4.84 9.45 2.52
CA PRO A 18 4.11 9.58 1.28
C PRO A 18 4.86 8.86 0.14
N MET A 19 4.16 8.58 -0.97
CA MET A 19 4.71 7.77 -2.07
C MET A 19 4.67 8.46 -3.43
N LEU A 20 5.70 8.24 -4.25
CA LEU A 20 5.64 8.46 -5.69
C LEU A 20 5.18 7.17 -6.37
N THR A 21 4.10 7.23 -7.15
CA THR A 21 3.53 6.03 -7.79
C THR A 21 3.92 5.93 -9.26
N TRP A 22 4.44 4.77 -9.63
CA TRP A 22 4.72 4.38 -11.01
C TRP A 22 4.34 2.90 -11.22
N PRO A 23 3.04 2.59 -11.35
CA PRO A 23 2.57 1.27 -11.74
C PRO A 23 3.09 0.85 -13.10
N LEU A 24 3.44 -0.42 -13.19
CA LEU A 24 3.92 -1.11 -14.39
C LEU A 24 2.89 -2.13 -14.86
N VAL A 25 2.33 -2.93 -13.94
CA VAL A 25 1.50 -4.10 -14.27
C VAL A 25 0.44 -4.40 -13.21
N PHE A 26 -0.59 -5.17 -13.59
CA PHE A 26 -1.59 -5.79 -12.70
C PHE A 26 -2.35 -4.80 -11.78
N GLU A 27 -2.41 -5.09 -10.48
CA GLU A 27 -3.18 -4.36 -9.48
C GLU A 27 -2.60 -2.99 -9.14
N GLN A 28 -1.37 -2.71 -9.57
CA GLN A 28 -0.64 -1.48 -9.22
C GLN A 28 -1.39 -0.22 -9.68
N PHE A 29 -2.17 -0.29 -10.75
CA PHE A 29 -3.01 0.83 -11.22
C PHE A 29 -4.14 1.14 -10.23
N MET A 30 -4.72 0.12 -9.60
CA MET A 30 -5.72 0.30 -8.55
C MET A 30 -5.07 0.82 -7.26
N ASN A 31 -3.90 0.29 -6.90
CA ASN A 31 -3.15 0.75 -5.74
C ASN A 31 -2.70 2.22 -5.88
N GLU A 32 -2.28 2.64 -7.08
CA GLU A 32 -1.99 4.04 -7.37
C GLU A 32 -3.20 4.94 -7.10
N ARG A 33 -4.39 4.53 -7.56
CA ARG A 33 -5.62 5.28 -7.32
C ARG A 33 -5.94 5.38 -5.83
N LEU A 34 -5.75 4.29 -5.08
CA LEU A 34 -5.94 4.27 -3.64
C LEU A 34 -4.99 5.27 -2.94
N VAL A 35 -3.71 5.27 -3.32
CA VAL A 35 -2.69 6.16 -2.74
C VAL A 35 -2.91 7.64 -3.10
N VAL A 36 -3.16 7.93 -4.38
CA VAL A 36 -3.19 9.30 -4.92
C VAL A 36 -4.56 9.94 -4.77
N GLU A 37 -5.64 9.25 -5.15
CA GLU A 37 -6.98 9.85 -5.23
C GLU A 37 -7.76 9.68 -3.92
N VAL A 38 -7.68 8.49 -3.30
CA VAL A 38 -8.49 8.18 -2.11
C VAL A 38 -7.80 8.66 -0.84
N HIS A 39 -6.59 8.19 -0.57
CA HIS A 39 -5.85 8.52 0.65
C HIS A 39 -5.06 9.82 0.54
N LYS A 40 -4.78 10.29 -0.69
CA LYS A 40 -4.09 11.55 -0.95
C LYS A 40 -2.75 11.68 -0.21
N VAL A 41 -1.98 10.59 -0.25
CA VAL A 41 -0.68 10.37 0.40
C VAL A 41 0.41 10.08 -0.63
N GLY A 42 0.20 10.47 -1.87
CA GLY A 42 1.19 10.27 -2.91
C GLY A 42 0.93 11.06 -4.17
N VAL A 43 1.94 11.05 -5.04
CA VAL A 43 1.95 11.75 -6.33
C VAL A 43 2.22 10.74 -7.43
N ARG A 44 1.41 10.79 -8.48
CA ARG A 44 1.64 10.02 -9.70
C ARG A 44 2.83 10.61 -10.46
N VAL A 45 3.75 9.75 -10.87
CA VAL A 45 4.94 10.17 -11.62
C VAL A 45 4.59 10.65 -13.03
N TRP A 46 3.65 9.99 -13.70
CA TRP A 46 3.32 10.30 -15.09
C TRP A 46 1.90 9.86 -15.49
N ASP A 47 1.18 10.71 -16.23
CA ASP A 47 -0.20 10.46 -16.67
C ASP A 47 -0.33 9.87 -18.09
N GLY A 48 0.77 9.60 -18.79
CA GLY A 48 0.72 9.11 -20.17
C GLY A 48 0.45 7.61 -20.30
N PHE A 49 0.54 7.09 -21.53
CA PHE A 49 0.23 5.71 -21.86
C PHE A 49 1.19 4.73 -21.15
N ARG A 50 0.62 3.75 -20.45
CA ARG A 50 1.37 2.72 -19.72
C ARG A 50 1.07 1.37 -20.34
N SER A 51 2.12 0.60 -20.61
CA SER A 51 1.99 -0.76 -21.10
C SER A 51 2.97 -1.69 -20.39
N SER A 52 2.47 -2.89 -20.11
CA SER A 52 3.25 -4.02 -19.61
C SER A 52 3.95 -4.79 -20.73
N SER A 53 3.61 -4.48 -21.98
CA SER A 53 4.16 -5.14 -23.17
C SER A 53 5.57 -4.67 -23.45
N GLU A 54 6.51 -5.61 -23.62
CA GLU A 54 7.87 -5.29 -24.02
C GLU A 54 7.97 -4.60 -25.40
N LYS A 55 6.95 -4.77 -26.25
CA LYS A 55 6.86 -4.15 -27.58
C LYS A 55 6.41 -2.69 -27.50
N GLU A 56 5.79 -2.29 -26.40
CA GLU A 56 5.22 -0.97 -26.17
C GLU A 56 5.95 -0.27 -25.03
N LYS A 57 7.27 -0.52 -24.88
CA LYS A 57 8.11 0.13 -23.87
C LYS A 57 8.03 1.65 -24.06
N VAL A 58 7.32 2.31 -23.15
CA VAL A 58 7.27 3.76 -23.12
C VAL A 58 8.27 4.30 -22.12
N VAL A 59 9.08 5.24 -22.59
CA VAL A 59 10.02 5.98 -21.76
C VAL A 59 9.27 7.18 -21.16
N VAL A 60 9.30 7.28 -19.82
CA VAL A 60 8.72 8.44 -19.13
C VAL A 60 9.60 9.66 -19.38
N PRO A 61 9.02 10.80 -19.82
CA PRO A 61 9.79 12.03 -20.02
C PRO A 61 10.43 12.52 -18.72
N ALA A 62 11.67 13.00 -18.80
CA ALA A 62 12.41 13.50 -17.63
C ALA A 62 11.68 14.65 -16.94
N GLU A 63 11.00 15.50 -17.71
CA GLU A 63 10.23 16.64 -17.22
C GLU A 63 9.01 16.19 -16.40
N ALA A 64 8.43 15.03 -16.70
CA ALA A 64 7.34 14.47 -15.90
C ALA A 64 7.85 14.02 -14.52
N ILE A 65 9.01 13.35 -14.49
CA ILE A 65 9.69 12.93 -13.25
C ILE A 65 10.04 14.16 -12.41
N GLU A 66 10.65 15.17 -13.02
CA GLU A 66 11.04 16.41 -12.35
C GLU A 66 9.85 17.11 -11.71
N ARG A 67 8.72 17.24 -12.43
CA ARG A 67 7.49 17.85 -11.88
C ARG A 67 6.95 17.05 -10.71
N ALA A 68 6.89 15.72 -10.82
CA ALA A 68 6.38 14.85 -9.76
C ALA A 68 7.25 14.93 -8.50
N VAL A 69 8.58 14.86 -8.65
CA VAL A 69 9.53 14.98 -7.53
C VAL A 69 9.45 16.36 -6.89
N ARG A 70 9.37 17.44 -7.70
CA ARG A 70 9.24 18.79 -7.17
C ARG A 70 8.00 18.91 -6.30
N LYS A 71 6.83 18.53 -6.82
CA LYS A 71 5.56 18.53 -6.08
C LYS A 71 5.64 17.70 -4.80
N PHE A 72 6.29 16.55 -4.85
CA PHE A 72 6.46 15.65 -3.71
C PHE A 72 7.34 16.26 -2.60
N MET A 73 8.37 17.02 -2.99
CA MET A 73 9.35 17.63 -2.09
C MET A 73 8.98 19.04 -1.63
N GLU A 74 7.85 19.59 -2.08
CA GLU A 74 7.38 20.91 -1.67
C GLU A 74 7.25 21.02 -0.14
N GLY A 75 7.59 22.22 0.38
CA GLY A 75 7.78 22.50 1.80
C GLY A 75 6.51 22.92 2.54
N SER A 76 6.65 23.79 3.55
CA SER A 76 5.52 24.16 4.42
C SER A 76 4.42 24.94 3.68
N GLY A 77 3.17 24.68 4.03
CA GLY A 77 1.97 25.28 3.43
C GLY A 77 1.61 24.72 2.04
N THR A 78 2.18 23.57 1.66
CA THR A 78 2.00 22.97 0.33
C THR A 78 1.31 21.61 0.40
N GLU A 79 0.91 21.09 -0.77
CA GLU A 79 0.36 19.73 -0.89
C GLU A 79 1.36 18.67 -0.41
N GLY A 80 2.67 18.92 -0.53
CA GLY A 80 3.75 18.08 0.00
C GLY A 80 3.69 17.88 1.51
N GLU A 81 3.44 18.95 2.27
CA GLU A 81 3.31 18.86 3.73
C GLU A 81 2.03 18.12 4.13
N GLU A 82 0.90 18.43 3.49
CA GLU A 82 -0.37 17.75 3.74
C GLU A 82 -0.30 16.25 3.47
N MET A 83 0.43 15.83 2.42
CA MET A 83 0.68 14.40 2.15
C MET A 83 1.48 13.74 3.28
N ARG A 84 2.53 14.39 3.79
CA ARG A 84 3.33 13.85 4.91
C ARG A 84 2.51 13.75 6.20
N LYS A 85 1.67 14.74 6.48
CA LYS A 85 0.76 14.71 7.63
C LYS A 85 -0.22 13.53 7.55
N ARG A 86 -0.90 13.36 6.40
CA ARG A 86 -1.79 12.22 6.19
C ARG A 86 -1.06 10.88 6.27
N ALA A 87 0.16 10.81 5.75
CA ALA A 87 0.95 9.58 5.83
C ALA A 87 1.26 9.22 7.30
N ALA A 88 1.63 10.19 8.14
CA ALA A 88 1.82 9.97 9.58
C ALA A 88 0.52 9.53 10.29
N GLU A 89 -0.63 10.09 9.92
CA GLU A 89 -1.94 9.62 10.43
C GLU A 89 -2.19 8.14 10.07
N TRP A 90 -1.81 7.71 8.85
CA TRP A 90 -1.91 6.32 8.44
C TRP A 90 -0.95 5.38 9.16
N GLU A 91 0.25 5.85 9.55
CA GLU A 91 1.17 5.09 10.40
C GLU A 91 0.55 4.79 11.75
N GLU A 92 -0.08 5.78 12.38
CA GLU A 92 -0.78 5.62 13.66
C GLU A 92 -1.95 4.64 13.53
N ILE A 93 -2.79 4.78 12.48
CA ILE A 93 -3.92 3.88 12.22
C ILE A 93 -3.44 2.45 12.00
N ALA A 94 -2.40 2.26 11.18
CA ALA A 94 -1.85 0.94 10.89
C ALA A 94 -1.26 0.30 12.16
N GLY A 95 -0.52 1.06 12.96
CA GLY A 95 0.02 0.62 14.24
C GLY A 95 -1.07 0.22 15.23
N ALA A 96 -2.12 1.03 15.36
CA ALA A 96 -3.25 0.74 16.25
C ALA A 96 -4.05 -0.50 15.82
N ALA A 97 -4.19 -0.74 14.51
CA ALA A 97 -4.92 -1.90 13.99
C ALA A 97 -4.23 -3.24 14.34
N VAL A 98 -2.89 -3.27 14.36
CA VAL A 98 -2.10 -4.49 14.61
C VAL A 98 -1.69 -4.67 16.08
N ALA A 99 -1.75 -3.61 16.90
CA ALA A 99 -1.49 -3.69 18.33
C ALA A 99 -2.47 -4.63 19.05
N GLU A 100 -2.11 -5.08 20.26
CA GLU A 100 -2.98 -5.92 21.08
C GLU A 100 -4.33 -5.23 21.32
N GLY A 101 -5.42 -5.95 21.04
CA GLY A 101 -6.78 -5.40 21.10
C GLY A 101 -7.20 -4.54 19.89
N GLY A 102 -6.31 -4.32 18.93
CA GLY A 102 -6.57 -3.67 17.64
C GLY A 102 -7.51 -4.48 16.73
N SER A 103 -7.99 -3.87 15.65
CA SER A 103 -8.96 -4.50 14.73
C SER A 103 -8.35 -5.72 14.03
N SER A 104 -7.21 -5.57 13.36
CA SER A 104 -6.54 -6.67 12.66
C SER A 104 -6.09 -7.78 13.62
N TYR A 105 -5.69 -7.42 14.83
CA TYR A 105 -5.38 -8.37 15.90
C TYR A 105 -6.60 -9.22 16.28
N LYS A 106 -7.76 -8.58 16.47
CA LYS A 106 -9.02 -9.27 16.79
C LYS A 106 -9.53 -10.13 15.64
N ASP A 107 -9.46 -9.64 14.42
CA ASP A 107 -9.91 -10.37 13.22
C ASP A 107 -9.06 -11.64 13.01
N LEU A 108 -7.73 -11.54 13.21
CA LEU A 108 -6.84 -12.69 13.12
C LEU A 108 -7.14 -13.74 14.20
N ASN A 109 -7.35 -13.31 15.46
CA ASN A 109 -7.72 -14.24 16.52
C ASN A 109 -9.07 -14.91 16.26
N SER A 110 -10.04 -14.17 15.76
CA SER A 110 -11.36 -14.70 15.39
C SER A 110 -11.23 -15.76 14.29
N LEU A 111 -10.42 -15.51 13.26
CA LEU A 111 -10.12 -16.48 12.21
C LEU A 111 -9.45 -17.75 12.78
N ILE A 112 -8.50 -17.60 13.70
CA ILE A 112 -7.82 -18.74 14.34
C ILE A 112 -8.83 -19.60 15.12
N ASP A 113 -9.70 -18.97 15.90
CA ASP A 113 -10.73 -19.64 16.67
C ASP A 113 -11.71 -20.41 15.78
N GLU A 114 -12.16 -19.80 14.67
CA GLU A 114 -13.02 -20.46 13.67
C GLU A 114 -12.34 -21.69 13.04
N LEU A 115 -11.04 -21.59 12.72
CA LEU A 115 -10.29 -22.71 12.18
C LEU A 115 -10.15 -23.87 13.18
N PHE A 116 -10.02 -23.57 14.48
CA PHE A 116 -9.99 -24.60 15.53
C PHE A 116 -11.33 -25.32 15.66
N VAL A 117 -12.45 -24.57 15.63
CA VAL A 117 -13.80 -25.14 15.64
C VAL A 117 -13.98 -26.09 14.45
N LEU A 118 -13.68 -25.63 13.23
CA LEU A 118 -13.79 -26.44 12.01
C LEU A 118 -12.89 -27.69 12.04
N GLN A 119 -11.68 -27.57 12.60
CA GLN A 119 -10.77 -28.71 12.74
C GLN A 119 -11.34 -29.77 13.70
N HIS A 120 -11.96 -29.34 14.79
CA HIS A 120 -12.58 -30.22 15.78
C HIS A 120 -13.80 -30.93 15.19
N GLU A 121 -14.69 -30.20 14.53
CA GLU A 121 -15.86 -30.77 13.83
C GLU A 121 -15.43 -31.80 12.78
N ARG A 122 -14.40 -31.51 11.98
CA ARG A 122 -13.86 -32.45 10.99
C ARG A 122 -13.29 -33.72 11.62
N LYS A 123 -12.67 -33.65 12.81
CA LYS A 123 -12.14 -34.83 13.51
C LYS A 123 -13.27 -35.68 14.10
N ASN A 124 -14.29 -35.05 14.66
CA ASN A 124 -15.43 -35.74 15.27
C ASN A 124 -16.40 -36.32 14.23
N GLY A 125 -16.57 -35.65 13.08
CA GLY A 125 -17.40 -36.14 11.97
C GLY A 125 -16.81 -37.33 11.21
N LYS A 126 -15.50 -37.61 11.35
CA LYS A 126 -14.83 -38.78 10.77
C LYS A 126 -14.96 -40.07 11.60
N HIS A 127 -15.65 -40.02 12.74
CA HIS A 127 -15.84 -41.16 13.64
C HIS A 127 -17.19 -41.90 13.43
N ILE A 128 -17.97 -41.55 12.39
CA ILE A 128 -19.31 -42.10 12.13
C ILE A 128 -19.38 -42.94 10.83
N GLU A 129 -18.24 -43.38 10.27
CA GLU A 129 -18.22 -44.42 9.22
C GLU A 129 -17.57 -45.72 9.71
#